data_AF-A0A2W6SP34-F1
#
_entry.id   AF-A0A2W6SP34-F1
#
_cell.length_a   1.000
_cell.length_b   1.000
_cell.length_c   1.000
_cell.angle_alpha   90.00
_cell.angle_beta   90.00
_cell.angle_gamma   90.00
#
_symmetry.space_group_name_H-M   'P 1'
#
loop_
_entity.id
_entity.type
_entity.pdbx_description
1 polymer ?
#
loop_
_entity_poly.entity_id
_entity_poly.type
_entity_poly.pdbx_seq_one_letter_code
_entity_poly.pdbx_strand_id
1 'polypeptide(L)' 'NQIMAYLLGVFMCFIMYFGIEQLASYKLLGGADFILQNIGFYQHFLGFTRGLIDFKDVAYFVLIIGVTLVLSNHFINKKK' A
#
# COMPACT_ATOMS: atom_id res chain seq x y z
N ASN A 1 -23.35 -3.61 3.08
CA ASN A 1 -23.67 -3.47 1.64
C ASN A 1 -22.41 -3.77 0.83
N GLN A 2 -22.40 -4.81 -0.01
CA GLN A 2 -21.18 -5.30 -0.69
C GLN A 2 -20.54 -4.25 -1.62
N ILE A 3 -21.37 -3.49 -2.33
CA ILE A 3 -20.92 -2.42 -3.23
C ILE A 3 -20.14 -1.33 -2.46
N MET A 4 -20.60 -0.97 -1.26
CA MET A 4 -19.92 0.03 -0.44
C MET A 4 -18.56 -0.47 0.07
N ALA A 5 -18.46 -1.75 0.41
CA ALA A 5 -17.19 -2.35 0.82
C ALA A 5 -16.18 -2.37 -0.34
N TYR A 6 -16.62 -2.69 -1.55
CA TYR A 6 -15.79 -2.61 -2.75
C TYR A 6 -15.29 -1.18 -3.01
N LEU A 7 -16.19 -0.20 -3.01
CA LEU A 7 -15.85 1.19 -3.31
C LEU A 7 -14.87 1.77 -2.28
N LEU A 8 -15.07 1.46 -1.00
CA LEU A 8 -14.17 1.88 0.08
C LEU A 8 -12.80 1.19 -0.03
N GLY A 9 -12.76 -0.09 -0.44
CA GLY A 9 -11.51 -0.81 -0.71
C GLY A 9 -10.71 -0.19 -1.84
N VAL A 10 -11.34 0.09 -2.98
CA VAL A 10 -10.68 0.76 -4.13
C VAL A 10 -10.20 2.16 -3.73
N PHE A 11 -11.00 2.91 -2.98
CA PHE A 11 -10.62 4.23 -2.48
C PHE A 11 -9.42 4.18 -1.52
N MET A 12 -9.36 3.20 -0.62
CA MET A 12 -8.19 2.97 0.24
C MET A 12 -6.94 2.63 -0.57
N CYS A 13 -7.06 1.75 -1.58
CA CYS A 13 -5.95 1.43 -2.48
C CYS A 13 -5.46 2.67 -3.23
N PHE A 14 -6.37 3.53 -3.68
CA PHE A 14 -6.04 4.79 -4.34
C PHE A 14 -5.24 5.72 -3.42
N ILE A 15 -5.67 5.90 -2.17
CA ILE A 15 -4.94 6.72 -1.19
C ILE A 15 -3.55 6.14 -0.88
N MET A 16 -3.44 4.82 -0.71
CA MET A 16 -2.14 4.19 -0.46
C MET A 16 -1.18 4.35 -1.64
N TYR A 17 -1.67 4.31 -2.88
CA TYR A 17 -0.83 4.50 -4.05
C TYR A 17 -0.47 5.98 -4.29
N PHE A 18 -1.46 6.85 -4.47
CA PHE A 18 -1.24 8.26 -4.82
C PHE A 18 -0.90 9.15 -3.63
N GLY A 19 -1.49 8.88 -2.46
CA GLY A 19 -1.29 9.71 -1.27
C GLY A 19 0.13 9.63 -0.74
N ILE A 20 0.69 8.42 -0.64
CA ILE A 20 2.06 8.20 -0.17
C ILE A 20 3.08 8.82 -1.14
N GLU A 21 2.87 8.68 -2.46
CA GLU A 21 3.73 9.30 -3.47
C GLU A 21 3.77 10.82 -3.34
N GLN A 22 2.60 11.47 -3.23
CA GLN A 22 2.53 12.92 -3.12
C GLN A 22 3.14 13.46 -1.82
N LEU A 23 2.96 12.74 -0.71
CA LEU A 23 3.59 13.08 0.57
C LEU A 23 5.11 13.00 0.49
N ALA A 24 5.66 11.99 -0.19
CA ALA A 24 7.10 11.82 -0.39
C ALA A 24 7.70 12.85 -1.36
N SER A 25 6.95 13.24 -2.41
CA SER A 25 7.38 14.21 -3.43
C SER A 25 7.53 15.63 -2.88
N TYR A 26 6.65 16.01 -1.95
CA TYR A 26 6.62 17.36 -1.38
C TYR A 26 7.77 17.67 -0.41
N LYS A 27 8.66 16.70 -0.13
CA LYS A 27 9.85 16.86 0.73
C LYS A 27 9.52 17.46 2.10
N LEU A 28 8.30 17.17 2.57
CA LEU A 28 7.65 17.89 3.65
C LEU A 28 8.07 17.32 5.03
N LEU A 29 8.71 16.15 5.06
CA LEU A 29 9.05 15.41 6.28
C LEU A 29 10.55 15.10 6.44
N GLY A 30 11.42 15.62 5.58
CA GLY A 30 12.88 15.54 5.72
C GLY A 30 13.41 14.09 5.75
N GLY A 31 13.88 13.62 6.91
CA GLY A 31 14.41 12.25 7.07
C GLY A 31 13.36 11.15 6.91
N ALA A 32 12.07 11.46 7.11
CA ALA A 32 11.00 10.50 6.86
C ALA A 32 10.67 10.35 5.37
N ASP A 33 11.11 11.28 4.51
CA ASP A 33 10.91 11.17 3.05
C ASP A 33 11.61 9.92 2.50
N PHE A 34 12.79 9.56 3.03
CA PHE A 34 13.49 8.33 2.63
C PHE A 34 12.71 7.08 3.07
N ILE A 35 12.07 7.11 4.24
CA ILE A 35 11.25 6.00 4.73
C ILE A 35 9.96 5.89 3.92
N LEU A 36 9.27 7.01 3.65
CA LEU A 36 8.08 7.07 2.80
C LEU A 36 8.39 6.66 1.36
N GLN A 37 9.56 6.99 0.83
CA GLN A 37 10.00 6.56 -0.49
C GLN A 37 10.31 5.06 -0.54
N ASN A 38 10.85 4.48 0.53
CA ASN A 38 11.08 3.02 0.62
C ASN A 38 9.79 2.22 0.92
N ILE A 39 8.81 2.81 1.61
CA ILE A 39 7.49 2.21 1.90
C ILE A 39 6.50 2.49 0.75
N GLY A 40 6.80 3.48 -0.09
CA GLY A 40 5.95 3.93 -1.17
C GLY A 40 5.76 2.88 -2.23
N PHE A 41 4.51 2.47 -2.42
CA PHE A 41 4.09 1.55 -3.47
C PHE A 41 4.63 1.98 -4.84
N TYR A 42 4.68 3.28 -5.11
CA TYR A 42 5.16 3.83 -6.37
C TYR A 42 6.61 3.43 -6.72
N GLN A 43 7.53 3.42 -5.76
CA GLN A 43 8.94 3.07 -6.03
C GLN A 43 9.13 1.59 -6.30
N HIS A 44 8.48 0.73 -5.49
CA HIS A 44 8.44 -0.72 -5.76
C HIS A 44 7.72 -1.03 -7.08
N PHE A 45 6.68 -0.27 -7.41
CA PHE A 45 5.95 -0.42 -8.68
C PHE A 45 6.76 0.08 -9.89
N LEU A 46 7.61 1.09 -9.72
CA LEU A 46 8.55 1.56 -10.73
C LEU A 46 9.61 0.50 -11.06
N GLY A 47 10.16 -0.18 -10.05
CA GLY A 47 11.05 -1.32 -10.23
C GLY A 47 10.37 -2.44 -11.02
N PHE A 48 9.13 -2.76 -10.65
CA PHE A 48 8.29 -3.74 -11.34
C PHE A 48 8.03 -3.36 -12.81
N THR A 49 7.70 -2.09 -13.08
CA THR A 49 7.44 -1.57 -14.43
C THR A 49 8.69 -1.56 -15.31
N ARG A 50 9.88 -1.40 -14.70
CA ARG A 50 11.18 -1.47 -15.39
C ARG A 50 11.65 -2.91 -15.64
N GLY A 51 10.87 -3.92 -15.25
CA GLY A 51 11.21 -5.33 -15.40
C GLY A 51 12.30 -5.82 -14.43
N LEU A 52 12.69 -5.00 -13.46
CA LEU A 52 13.63 -5.34 -12.39
C LEU A 52 12.82 -5.77 -11.18
N ILE A 53 12.34 -7.01 -11.20
CA ILE A 53 11.55 -7.58 -10.11
C ILE A 53 12.52 -8.16 -9.08
N ASP A 54 12.81 -7.39 -8.04
CA ASP A 54 13.51 -7.89 -6.86
C ASP A 54 12.56 -8.66 -5.93
N PHE A 55 13.04 -9.75 -5.32
CA PHE A 55 12.26 -10.56 -4.37
C PHE A 55 11.73 -9.72 -3.20
N LYS A 56 12.46 -8.66 -2.81
CA LYS A 56 12.08 -7.73 -1.74
C LYS A 56 10.77 -7.00 -2.06
N ASP A 57 10.61 -6.57 -3.31
CA ASP A 57 9.44 -5.80 -3.75
C ASP A 57 8.21 -6.70 -3.79
N VAL A 58 8.37 -7.93 -4.32
CA VAL A 58 7.30 -8.94 -4.31
C VAL A 58 6.91 -9.32 -2.88
N ALA A 59 7.89 -9.56 -2.00
CA ALA A 59 7.64 -9.87 -0.60
C ALA A 59 6.89 -8.73 0.11
N TYR A 60 7.20 -7.48 -0.20
CA TYR A 60 6.50 -6.31 0.34
C TYR A 60 5.01 -6.30 -0.05
N PHE A 61 4.70 -6.50 -1.33
CA PHE A 61 3.30 -6.60 -1.80
C PHE A 61 2.56 -7.77 -1.16
N VAL A 62 3.19 -8.94 -1.08
CA VAL A 62 2.59 -10.13 -0.45
C VAL A 62 2.32 -9.89 1.04
N LEU A 63 3.22 -9.22 1.76
CA LEU A 63 3.01 -8.86 3.16
C LEU A 63 1.82 -7.91 3.31
N ILE A 64 1.69 -6.89 2.46
CA ILE A 64 0.54 -5.98 2.49
C ILE A 64 -0.77 -6.71 2.21
N ILE A 65 -0.80 -7.62 1.24
CA ILE A 65 -1.98 -8.44 0.94
C ILE A 65 -2.33 -9.30 2.16
N GLY A 66 -1.34 -9.96 2.77
CA GLY A 66 -1.52 -10.75 3.97
C GLY A 66 -2.08 -9.93 5.14
N VAL A 67 -1.48 -8.77 5.43
CA VAL A 67 -1.90 -7.87 6.52
C VAL A 67 -3.32 -7.37 6.31
N THR A 68 -3.67 -6.93 5.10
CA THR A 68 -5.03 -6.43 4.80
C THR A 68 -6.08 -7.53 4.88
N LEU A 69 -5.77 -8.75 4.44
CA LEU A 69 -6.65 -9.92 4.58
C LEU A 69 -6.82 -10.36 6.04
N VAL A 70 -5.75 -10.38 6.83
CA VAL A 70 -5.80 -10.71 8.27
C VAL A 70 -6.62 -9.67 9.02
N LEU A 71 -6.39 -8.38 8.76
CA LEU A 71 -7.20 -7.30 9.33
C LEU A 71 -8.67 -7.46 8.96
N SER A 72 -8.98 -7.68 7.68
CA SER A 72 -10.36 -7.90 7.23
C SER A 72 -11.02 -9.06 7.98
N ASN A 73 -10.32 -10.20 8.09
CA ASN A 73 -10.80 -11.34 8.86
C ASN A 73 -10.98 -11.02 10.36
N HIS A 74 -10.06 -10.28 10.97
CA HIS A 74 -10.17 -9.88 12.38
C HIS A 74 -11.42 -9.03 12.63
N PHE A 75 -11.71 -8.05 11.76
CA PHE A 75 -12.92 -7.23 11.85
C PHE A 75 -14.20 -8.03 11.63
N ILE A 76 -14.17 -9.03 10.74
CA ILE A 76 -15.31 -9.93 10.51
C ILE A 76 -15.56 -10.85 11.72
N ASN A 77 -14.49 -11.39 12.32
CA ASN A 77 -14.58 -12.33 13.45
C ASN A 77 -15.05 -11.62 14.75
N LYS A 78 -14.60 -10.39 14.99
CA LYS A 78 -15.08 -9.53 16.10
C LYS A 78 -16.57 -9.16 16.04
N LYS A 79 -17.21 -9.31 14.88
CA LYS A 79 -18.63 -9.01 14.65
C LYS A 79 -19.54 -10.24 14.74
N LYS A 80 -18.97 -11.44 14.91
CA LYS A 80 -19.69 -12.65 15.33
C LYS A 80 -19.74 -12.71 16.85
#